data_AF-A0A1V5Q8B2-F1
#
_entry.id   AF-A0A1V5Q8B2-F1
#
_cell.length_a   1.000
_cell.length_b   1.000
_cell.length_c   1.000
_cell.angle_alpha   90.00
_cell.angle_beta   90.00
_cell.angle_gamma   90.00
#
_symmetry.space_group_name_H-M   'P 1'
#
loop_
_entity.id
_entity.type
_entity.pdbx_description
1 polymer ?
#
loop_
_entity_poly.entity_id
_entity_poly.type
_entity_poly.pdbx_seq_one_letter_code
_entity_poly.pdbx_strand_id
1 'polypeptide(L)'
;MKKLEEYSCEYLIHAVDVEGRQSGIDKEVVKILAQYRLNENHSNSIPVTYAGGVHSFEDIGVLKDIGNGLVDVTIGSSLDIFGGSMSFKKVLEKVTE
;
A
#
# COMPACT_ATOMS: atom_id res chain seq x y z
N MET A 1 1.04 -11.83 11.31
CA MET A 1 -0.26 -11.15 11.19
C MET A 1 -1.38 -11.99 11.80
N LYS A 2 -1.54 -13.27 11.42
CA LYS A 2 -2.60 -14.17 11.94
C LYS A 2 -2.92 -14.12 13.45
N LYS A 3 -1.90 -14.17 14.33
CA LYS A 3 -2.09 -14.12 15.80
C LYS A 3 -2.75 -12.84 16.32
N LEU A 4 -2.72 -11.76 15.55
CA LEU A 4 -3.26 -10.46 15.94
C LEU A 4 -4.64 -10.19 15.31
N GLU A 5 -5.12 -11.06 14.40
CA GLU A 5 -6.37 -10.87 13.67
C GLU A 5 -7.58 -10.77 14.61
N GLU A 6 -7.57 -11.53 15.70
CA GLU A 6 -8.65 -11.50 16.71
C GLU A 6 -8.77 -10.14 17.43
N TYR A 7 -7.76 -9.29 17.32
CA TYR A 7 -7.68 -8.00 18.00
C TYR A 7 -7.65 -6.80 17.04
N SER A 8 -7.83 -7.03 15.74
CA SER A 8 -7.67 -5.99 14.71
C SER A 8 -8.65 -6.18 13.57
N CYS A 9 -9.15 -5.07 13.04
CA CYS A 9 -10.01 -5.07 11.84
C CYS A 9 -9.26 -4.71 10.56
N GLU A 10 -8.05 -4.17 10.67
CA GLU A 10 -7.17 -3.82 9.55
C GLU A 10 -5.72 -3.74 10.04
N TYR A 11 -4.75 -3.95 9.15
CA TYR A 11 -3.34 -3.60 9.40
C TYR A 11 -2.87 -2.47 8.49
N LEU A 12 -2.29 -1.42 9.08
CA LEU A 12 -1.45 -0.48 8.35
C LEU A 12 0.02 -0.87 8.51
N ILE A 13 0.66 -1.24 7.42
CA ILE A 13 2.06 -1.67 7.37
C ILE A 13 2.89 -0.52 6.83
N HIS A 14 3.64 0.12 7.73
CA HIS A 14 4.54 1.20 7.37
C HIS A 14 5.93 0.64 7.03
N ALA A 15 6.24 0.56 5.73
CA ALA A 15 7.54 0.16 5.22
C ALA A 15 8.46 1.38 5.19
N VAL A 16 9.20 1.59 6.27
CA VAL A 16 10.21 2.65 6.39
C VAL A 16 11.59 2.05 6.19
N ASP A 17 12.35 2.59 5.24
CA ASP A 17 13.77 2.29 5.12
C ASP A 17 14.53 2.94 6.30
N VAL A 18 15.35 2.17 7.01
CA VAL A 18 16.09 2.60 8.21
C VAL A 18 17.28 3.54 7.90
N GLU A 19 17.53 3.88 6.64
CA GLU A 19 18.71 4.65 6.24
C GLU A 19 18.43 5.91 5.42
N GLY A 20 17.18 6.38 5.33
CA GLY A 20 16.87 7.63 4.62
C GLY A 20 17.16 7.58 3.11
N ARG A 21 17.37 6.39 2.55
CA ARG A 21 17.45 6.19 1.11
C ARG A 21 16.02 6.24 0.58
N GLN A 22 15.74 7.24 -0.26
CA GLN A 22 14.45 7.37 -0.97
C GLN A 22 14.32 6.28 -2.04
N SER A 23 14.30 5.01 -1.62
CA SER A 23 14.44 3.85 -2.50
C SER A 23 13.15 3.50 -3.24
N GLY A 24 12.08 4.28 -3.07
CA GLY A 24 10.76 4.02 -3.63
C GLY A 24 10.00 2.94 -2.85
N ILE A 25 9.08 2.26 -3.53
CA ILE A 25 8.24 1.21 -2.94
C ILE A 25 9.02 -0.09 -2.65
N ASP A 26 8.76 -0.72 -1.50
CA ASP A 26 9.25 -2.07 -1.21
C ASP A 26 8.32 -3.12 -1.81
N LYS A 27 8.69 -3.61 -2.99
CA LYS A 27 7.89 -4.57 -3.76
C LYS A 27 7.75 -5.93 -3.06
N GLU A 28 8.74 -6.35 -2.27
CA GLU A 28 8.70 -7.66 -1.60
C GLU A 28 7.73 -7.63 -0.43
N VAL A 29 7.69 -6.53 0.34
CA VAL A 29 6.67 -6.34 1.39
C VAL A 29 5.27 -6.44 0.79
N VAL A 30 5.01 -5.77 -0.33
CA VAL A 30 3.68 -5.76 -0.95
C VAL A 30 3.28 -7.16 -1.43
N LYS A 31 4.21 -7.93 -2.00
CA LYS A 31 3.96 -9.34 -2.39
C LYS A 31 3.62 -10.21 -1.19
N ILE A 32 4.30 -10.05 -0.05
CA ILE A 32 3.99 -10.78 1.18
C ILE A 32 2.59 -10.44 1.68
N LEU A 33 2.21 -9.15 1.64
CA LEU A 33 0.86 -8.70 2.01
C LEU A 33 -0.22 -9.25 1.07
N ALA A 34 0.06 -9.28 -0.25
CA ALA A 34 -0.84 -9.88 -1.22
C ALA A 34 -1.03 -11.37 -0.98
N GLN A 35 0.05 -12.12 -0.71
CA GLN A 35 -0.01 -13.54 -0.37
C GLN A 35 -0.77 -13.79 0.94
N TYR A 36 -0.56 -12.94 1.95
CA TYR A 36 -1.32 -12.98 3.19
C TYR A 36 -2.83 -12.81 2.93
N ARG A 37 -3.22 -11.87 2.06
CA ARG A 37 -4.62 -11.65 1.66
C ARG A 37 -5.18 -12.79 0.82
N LEU A 38 -4.39 -13.39 -0.07
CA LEU A 38 -4.80 -14.47 -1.00
C LEU A 38 -5.07 -15.82 -0.33
N ASN A 39 -4.42 -16.14 0.79
CA ASN A 39 -4.45 -17.50 1.33
C ASN A 39 -5.86 -18.05 1.60
N GLU A 40 -6.04 -19.32 1.22
CA GLU A 40 -7.31 -20.05 1.14
C GLU A 40 -7.91 -20.34 2.52
N ASN A 41 -8.55 -19.33 3.08
CA ASN A 41 -9.69 -19.39 4.00
C ASN A 41 -10.30 -17.98 3.98
N HIS A 42 -10.73 -17.57 2.77
CA HIS A 42 -11.07 -16.22 2.28
C HIS A 42 -12.01 -15.37 3.17
N SER A 43 -12.49 -15.92 4.28
CA SER A 43 -13.32 -15.24 5.27
C SER A 43 -12.54 -14.55 6.40
N ASN A 44 -11.23 -14.77 6.58
CA ASN A 44 -10.52 -14.36 7.82
C ASN A 44 -9.27 -13.49 7.69
N SER A 45 -8.70 -13.23 6.50
CA SER A 45 -7.59 -12.27 6.42
C SER A 45 -8.16 -10.85 6.49
N ILE A 46 -7.67 -10.03 7.43
CA ILE A 46 -8.14 -8.65 7.55
C ILE A 46 -7.51 -7.76 6.47
N PRO A 47 -8.18 -6.67 6.04
CA PRO A 47 -7.62 -5.69 5.12
C PRO A 47 -6.22 -5.21 5.53
N VAL A 48 -5.42 -4.85 4.52
CA VAL A 48 -4.05 -4.38 4.72
C VAL A 48 -3.79 -3.15 3.87
N THR A 49 -3.27 -2.11 4.51
CA THR A 49 -2.86 -0.85 3.89
C THR A 49 -1.34 -0.73 3.96
N TYR A 50 -0.69 -0.62 2.80
CA TYR A 50 0.74 -0.37 2.68
C TYR A 50 1.03 1.14 2.70
N ALA A 51 1.96 1.56 3.55
CA ALA A 51 2.45 2.94 3.59
C ALA A 51 3.98 2.93 3.43
N GLY A 52 4.50 3.54 2.36
CA GLY A 52 5.95 3.67 2.17
C GLY A 52 6.36 3.96 0.73
N GLY A 53 6.97 5.12 0.49
CA GLY A 53 7.72 5.37 -0.76
C GLY A 53 6.91 5.51 -2.05
N VAL A 54 5.59 5.78 -2.00
CA VAL A 54 4.78 6.06 -3.20
C VAL A 54 5.03 7.50 -3.67
N HIS A 55 5.61 7.66 -4.86
CA HIS A 55 6.02 8.97 -5.39
C HIS A 55 5.50 9.28 -6.80
N SER A 56 4.86 8.32 -7.46
CA SER A 56 4.35 8.47 -8.81
C SER A 56 3.06 7.69 -9.05
N PHE A 57 2.37 8.00 -10.15
CA PHE A 57 1.23 7.19 -10.61
C PHE A 57 1.65 5.80 -11.11
N GLU A 58 2.91 5.65 -11.54
CA GLU A 58 3.45 4.35 -11.94
C GLU A 58 3.64 3.44 -10.73
N ASP A 59 4.06 3.98 -9.59
CA ASP A 59 4.12 3.24 -8.33
C ASP A 59 2.74 2.68 -7.94
N ILE A 60 1.67 3.46 -8.12
CA ILE A 60 0.29 2.99 -7.87
C ILE A 60 -0.04 1.80 -8.77
N GLY A 61 0.31 1.88 -10.07
CA GLY A 61 0.09 0.78 -11.01
C GLY A 61 0.87 -0.48 -10.61
N VAL A 62 2.16 -0.34 -10.33
CA VAL A 62 3.00 -1.46 -9.88
C VAL A 62 2.49 -2.08 -8.59
N LEU A 63 2.07 -1.25 -7.61
CA LEU A 63 1.50 -1.72 -6.35
C LEU A 63 0.18 -2.47 -6.56
N LYS A 64 -0.68 -1.99 -7.46
CA LYS A 64 -1.93 -2.68 -7.82
C LYS A 64 -1.64 -4.06 -8.40
N ASP A 65 -0.67 -4.15 -9.30
CA ASP A 65 -0.30 -5.40 -9.99
C ASP A 65 0.32 -6.41 -9.02
N ILE A 66 1.37 -6.03 -8.27
CA ILE A 66 2.03 -6.95 -7.33
C ILE A 66 1.17 -7.24 -6.08
N GLY A 67 0.27 -6.31 -5.76
CA GLY A 67 -0.71 -6.43 -4.68
C GLY A 67 -1.92 -7.30 -5.05
N ASN A 68 -2.05 -7.73 -6.31
CA ASN A 68 -3.24 -8.40 -6.87
C ASN A 68 -4.55 -7.62 -6.63
N GLY A 69 -4.48 -6.29 -6.50
CA GLY A 69 -5.61 -5.46 -6.09
C GLY A 69 -6.15 -5.72 -4.67
N LEU A 70 -5.40 -6.42 -3.81
CA LEU A 70 -5.82 -6.83 -2.46
C LEU A 70 -5.15 -6.03 -1.34
N VAL A 71 -4.22 -5.13 -1.69
CA VAL A 71 -3.43 -4.30 -0.78
C VAL A 71 -3.73 -2.84 -1.07
N ASP A 72 -4.28 -2.15 -0.08
CA ASP A 72 -4.53 -0.71 -0.15
C ASP A 72 -3.22 0.07 0.01
N VAL A 73 -3.20 1.33 -0.44
CA VAL A 73 -1.96 2.13 -0.48
C VAL A 73 -2.16 3.52 0.12
N THR A 74 -1.18 3.97 0.89
CA THR A 74 -1.13 5.35 1.42
C THR A 74 -0.27 6.23 0.53
N ILE A 75 -0.79 7.40 0.16
CA ILE A 75 -0.03 8.47 -0.50
C ILE A 75 0.00 9.66 0.44
N GLY A 76 1.19 10.05 0.88
CA GLY A 76 1.41 11.13 1.84
C GLY A 76 2.06 12.34 1.20
N SER A 77 3.31 12.61 1.60
CA SER A 77 4.09 13.80 1.21
C SER A 77 4.30 13.99 -0.30
N SER A 78 4.05 12.97 -1.13
CA SER A 78 4.10 13.09 -2.59
C SER A 78 2.90 13.82 -3.18
N LEU A 79 1.80 14.01 -2.44
CA LEU A 79 0.65 14.78 -2.90
C LEU A 79 0.92 16.29 -2.92
N ASP A 80 0.36 16.98 -3.92
CA ASP A 80 0.42 18.43 -4.11
C ASP A 80 -0.12 19.23 -2.91
N ILE A 81 -1.19 18.74 -2.28
CA ILE A 81 -1.75 19.30 -1.04
C ILE A 81 -0.78 19.25 0.15
N PHE A 82 0.30 18.47 0.06
CA PHE A 82 1.37 18.38 1.06
C PHE A 82 2.74 18.86 0.53
N GLY A 83 2.75 19.55 -0.63
CA GLY A 83 3.98 20.09 -1.24
C GLY A 83 4.73 19.14 -2.17
N GLY A 84 4.16 17.97 -2.48
CA GLY A 84 4.67 17.03 -3.47
C GLY A 84 4.25 17.34 -4.91
N SER A 85 4.59 16.46 -5.84
CA SER A 85 4.34 16.65 -7.28
C SER A 85 3.13 15.89 -7.82
N MET A 86 2.56 14.96 -7.05
CA MET A 86 1.39 14.18 -7.47
C MET A 86 0.11 14.96 -7.21
N SER A 87 -0.72 15.15 -8.25
CA SER A 87 -1.97 15.87 -8.07
C SER A 87 -3.01 15.05 -7.31
N PHE A 88 -3.49 15.55 -6.17
CA PHE A 88 -4.55 14.89 -5.39
C PHE A 88 -5.81 14.64 -6.22
N LYS A 89 -6.21 15.61 -7.05
CA LYS A 89 -7.37 15.46 -7.93
C LYS A 89 -7.20 14.30 -8.93
N LYS A 90 -6.03 14.20 -9.57
CA LYS A 90 -5.75 13.11 -10.52
C LYS A 90 -5.68 11.75 -9.84
N VAL A 91 -5.20 11.70 -8.59
CA VAL A 91 -5.26 10.48 -7.77
C VAL A 91 -6.71 10.04 -7.58
N LEU A 92 -7.60 10.96 -7.20
CA LEU A 92 -9.03 10.67 -7.05
C LEU A 92 -9.64 10.12 -8.33
N GLU A 93 -9.39 10.77 -9.48
CA GLU A 93 -9.88 10.32 -10.79
C GLU A 93 -9.45 8.88 -11.08
N LYS A 94 -8.19 8.53 -10.79
CA LYS A 94 -7.61 7.21 -11.09
C LYS A 94 -8.06 6.08 -10.16
N VAL A 95 -8.45 6.36 -8.92
CA VAL A 95 -8.92 5.35 -7.96
C VAL A 95 -10.43 5.12 -8.01
N THR A 96 -11.16 6.00 -8.70
CA THR A 96 -12.62 5.86 -8.92
C THR A 96 -12.98 5.17 -10.24
N GLU A 97 -12.00 4.85 -11.08
CA GLU A 97 -12.13 4.03 -12.31
C GLU A 97 -12.10 2.54 -12.02
#